data_AF-A0A966W017-F1
#
_entry.id   AF-A0A966W017-F1
#
_cell.length_a   1.000
_cell.length_b   1.000
_cell.length_c   1.000
_cell.angle_alpha   90.00
_cell.angle_beta   90.00
_cell.angle_gamma   90.00
#
_symmetry.space_group_name_H-M   'P 1'
#
loop_
_entity.id
_entity.type
_entity.pdbx_description
1 polymer ?
#
loop_
_entity_poly.entity_id
_entity_poly.type
_entity_poly.pdbx_seq_one_letter_code
_entity_poly.pdbx_strand_id
1 'polypeptide(L)'
;RFTLHAPDRTTEEFLLELQRASELNDAQKEFLADFLSRCDVVKFAKHEPSEAELRSLHSAALTLVEETAYDLHTAEKVTTT
;
A
#
# COMPACT_ATOMS: atom_id res chain seq x y z
N ARG A 1 -10.36 8.45 2.17
CA ARG A 1 -8.93 8.30 2.58
C ARG A 1 -8.85 7.54 3.91
N PHE A 2 -8.07 6.45 3.95
CA PHE A 2 -8.11 5.31 4.90
C PHE A 2 -8.28 5.60 6.40
N THR A 3 -8.99 4.71 7.10
CA THR A 3 -9.10 4.70 8.58
C THR A 3 -8.09 3.77 9.26
N LEU A 4 -6.89 3.65 8.66
CA LEU A 4 -5.81 2.75 9.10
C LEU A 4 -4.75 3.51 9.91
N HIS A 5 -4.30 2.94 11.02
CA HIS A 5 -3.33 3.60 11.91
C HIS A 5 -1.92 3.01 11.80
N ALA A 6 -1.11 3.53 10.86
CA ALA A 6 0.28 3.08 10.66
C ALA A 6 1.35 3.67 11.62
N PRO A 7 1.30 4.96 12.05
CA PRO A 7 2.46 5.61 12.68
C PRO A 7 3.01 4.95 13.95
N ASP A 8 2.14 4.35 14.77
CA ASP A 8 2.50 3.69 16.04
C ASP A 8 2.45 2.15 15.93
N ARG A 9 2.64 1.61 14.72
CA ARG A 9 2.61 0.17 14.44
C ARG A 9 3.88 -0.27 13.74
N THR A 10 4.33 -1.48 14.06
CA THR A 10 5.28 -2.21 13.23
C THR A 10 4.64 -2.57 11.89
N THR A 11 5.45 -2.86 10.87
CA THR A 11 4.97 -3.36 9.57
C THR A 11 4.06 -4.58 9.74
N GLU A 12 4.44 -5.53 10.60
CA GLU A 12 3.68 -6.75 10.83
C GLU A 12 2.34 -6.49 11.50
N GLU A 13 2.29 -5.65 12.55
CA GLU A 13 1.04 -5.28 13.20
C GLU A 13 0.10 -4.53 12.23
N PHE A 14 0.65 -3.62 11.42
CA PHE A 14 -0.11 -2.90 10.42
C PHE A 14 -0.69 -3.85 9.36
N LEU A 15 0.10 -4.79 8.84
CA LEU A 15 -0.36 -5.76 7.83
C LEU A 15 -1.41 -6.73 8.37
N LEU A 16 -1.35 -7.10 9.65
CA LEU A 16 -2.38 -7.89 10.31
C LEU A 16 -3.71 -7.13 10.44
N GLU A 17 -3.66 -5.84 10.77
CA GLU A 17 -4.84 -4.96 10.80
C GLU A 17 -5.43 -4.78 9.40
N LEU A 18 -4.56 -4.58 8.40
CA LEU A 18 -4.92 -4.38 7.00
C LEU A 18 -5.80 -5.49 6.42
N GLN A 19 -5.61 -6.74 6.88
CA GLN A 19 -6.45 -7.87 6.43
C GLN A 19 -7.94 -7.62 6.68
N ARG A 20 -8.27 -6.92 7.76
CA ARG A 20 -9.66 -6.61 8.16
C ARG A 20 -10.21 -5.35 7.51
N ALA A 21 -9.36 -4.55 6.87
CA ALA A 21 -9.76 -3.32 6.19
C ALA A 21 -10.61 -3.63 4.94
N SER A 22 -11.68 -2.88 4.75
CA SER A 22 -12.52 -2.97 3.55
C SER A 22 -12.11 -1.94 2.48
N GLU A 23 -11.25 -0.98 2.84
CA GLU A 23 -10.85 0.11 1.95
C GLU A 23 -9.86 -0.31 0.86
N LEU A 24 -9.28 -1.51 0.95
CA LEU A 24 -8.37 -2.09 -0.04
C LEU A 24 -8.88 -3.46 -0.47
N ASN A 25 -8.75 -3.77 -1.75
CA ASN A 25 -8.98 -5.13 -2.24
C ASN A 25 -7.78 -6.05 -1.92
N ASP A 26 -7.96 -7.36 -2.08
CA ASP A 26 -6.93 -8.34 -1.71
C ASP A 26 -5.62 -8.18 -2.49
N ALA A 27 -5.69 -7.82 -3.78
CA ALA A 27 -4.51 -7.57 -4.60
C ALA A 27 -3.73 -6.34 -4.10
N GLN A 28 -4.43 -5.27 -3.71
CA GLN A 28 -3.81 -4.08 -3.12
C GLN A 28 -3.19 -4.38 -1.74
N LYS A 29 -3.82 -5.26 -0.94
CA LYS A 29 -3.27 -5.70 0.36
C LYS A 29 -1.99 -6.50 0.17
N GLU A 30 -1.97 -7.44 -0.76
CA GLU A 30 -0.78 -8.23 -1.10
C GLU A 30 0.34 -7.34 -1.64
N PHE A 31 0.01 -6.42 -2.54
CA PHE A 31 0.96 -5.47 -3.09
C PHE A 31 1.58 -4.56 -2.01
N LEU A 32 0.77 -4.06 -1.08
CA LEU A 32 1.25 -3.26 0.05
C LEU A 32 2.15 -4.08 1.00
N ALA A 33 1.83 -5.35 1.21
CA ALA A 33 2.65 -6.26 2.02
C ALA A 33 4.04 -6.49 1.39
N ASP A 34 4.10 -6.75 0.08
CA ASP A 34 5.38 -6.87 -0.64
C ASP A 34 6.20 -5.58 -0.54
N PHE A 35 5.57 -4.44 -0.81
CA PHE A 35 6.24 -3.14 -0.78
C PHE A 35 6.87 -2.83 0.58
N LEU A 36 6.13 -3.02 1.68
CA LEU A 36 6.62 -2.75 3.03
C LEU A 36 7.72 -3.74 3.44
N SER A 37 7.60 -5.02 3.05
CA SER A 37 8.63 -6.03 3.33
C SER A 37 9.96 -5.68 2.66
N ARG A 38 9.93 -5.21 1.41
CA ARG A 38 11.12 -4.73 0.69
C ARG A 38 11.73 -3.48 1.35
N CYS A 39 10.89 -2.58 1.84
CA CYS A 39 11.35 -1.41 2.59
C CYS A 39 12.05 -1.80 3.90
N ASP A 40 11.57 -2.82 4.61
CA ASP A 40 12.13 -3.25 5.89
C ASP A 40 13.54 -3.85 5.74
N VAL A 41 13.80 -4.57 4.64
CA VAL A 41 15.15 -5.06 4.33
C VAL A 41 16.14 -3.89 4.21
N VAL A 42 15.75 -2.79 3.55
CA VAL A 42 16.60 -1.60 3.44
C VAL A 42 16.73 -0.87 4.77
N LYS A 43 15.62 -0.67 5.49
CA LYS A 43 15.56 0.10 6.74
C LYS A 43 16.30 -0.57 7.90
N PHE A 44 16.24 -1.89 8.00
CA PHE A 44 16.70 -2.61 9.19
C PHE A 44 17.89 -3.55 8.93
N ALA A 45 18.03 -4.11 7.72
CA ALA A 45 19.09 -5.10 7.44
C ALA A 45 20.38 -4.48 6.86
N LYS A 46 20.49 -3.14 6.79
CA LYS A 46 21.60 -2.41 6.15
C LYS A 46 21.87 -2.90 4.71
N HIS A 47 20.82 -3.36 4.04
CA HIS A 47 20.94 -3.76 2.66
C HIS A 47 21.19 -2.52 1.79
N GLU A 48 22.17 -2.60 0.89
CA GLU A 48 22.45 -1.57 -0.11
C GLU A 48 21.83 -2.01 -1.44
N PRO A 49 20.57 -1.60 -1.73
CA PRO A 49 19.92 -1.96 -2.98
C PRO A 49 20.64 -1.33 -4.17
N SER A 50 20.68 -2.07 -5.26
CA SER A 50 21.13 -1.58 -6.55
C SER A 50 20.23 -0.45 -7.07
N GLU A 51 20.72 0.32 -8.03
CA GLU A 51 19.93 1.36 -8.70
C GLU A 51 18.64 0.79 -9.33
N ALA A 52 18.71 -0.41 -9.89
CA ALA A 52 17.54 -1.07 -10.48
C ALA A 52 16.47 -1.40 -9.42
N GLU A 53 16.89 -1.87 -8.25
CA GLU A 53 15.98 -2.15 -7.12
C GLU A 53 15.36 -0.87 -6.57
N LEU A 54 16.14 0.22 -6.46
CA LEU A 54 15.64 1.53 -6.06
C LEU A 54 14.62 2.08 -7.06
N ARG A 55 14.89 1.97 -8.37
CA ARG A 55 13.94 2.37 -9.42
C ARG A 55 12.66 1.55 -9.37
N SER A 56 12.78 0.23 -9.20
CA SER A 56 11.63 -0.66 -9.03
C SER A 56 10.80 -0.28 -7.79
N LEU A 57 11.45 -0.02 -6.65
CA LEU A 57 10.78 0.35 -5.41
C LEU A 57 10.06 1.70 -5.54
N HIS A 58 10.70 2.67 -6.20
CA HIS A 58 10.09 3.96 -6.51
C HIS A 58 8.86 3.83 -7.42
N SER A 59 8.96 3.04 -8.50
CA SER A 59 7.82 2.75 -9.37
C SER A 59 6.67 2.07 -8.61
N ALA A 60 6.98 1.10 -7.73
CA ALA A 60 5.97 0.45 -6.90
C ALA A 60 5.27 1.44 -5.95
N ALA A 61 6.00 2.40 -5.37
CA ALA A 61 5.42 3.45 -4.53
C ALA A 61 4.46 4.35 -5.32
N LEU A 62 4.80 4.71 -6.56
CA LEU A 62 3.91 5.48 -7.44
C LEU A 62 2.64 4.69 -7.75
N THR A 63 2.77 3.43 -8.18
CA THR A 63 1.63 2.55 -8.45
C THR A 63 0.72 2.42 -7.23
N LEU A 64 1.29 2.25 -6.03
CA LEU A 64 0.51 2.18 -4.78
C LEU A 64 -0.34 3.44 -4.59
N VAL A 65 0.25 4.63 -4.76
CA VAL A 65 -0.47 5.89 -4.62
C VAL A 65 -1.56 6.01 -5.68
N GLU A 66 -1.27 5.67 -6.93
CA GLU A 66 -2.22 5.76 -8.04
C GLU A 66 -3.42 4.82 -7.87
N GLU A 67 -3.18 3.55 -7.54
CA GLU A 67 -4.25 2.56 -7.34
C GLU A 67 -5.11 2.86 -6.11
N THR A 68 -4.56 3.58 -5.13
CA THR A 68 -5.24 3.96 -3.89
C THR A 68 -5.74 5.41 -3.87
N ALA A 69 -5.51 6.16 -4.96
CA ALA A 69 -5.93 7.56 -5.09
C ALA A 69 -7.41 7.73 -5.40
N TYR A 70 -8.15 6.66 -5.72
CA TYR A 70 -9.57 6.76 -6.04
C TYR A 70 -10.42 7.15 -4.82
N ASP A 71 -10.77 8.44 -4.79
CA ASP A 71 -11.83 9.02 -3.95
C ASP A 71 -12.50 10.13 -4.76
N LEU A 72 -13.10 9.81 -5.93
CA LEU A 72 -13.96 10.75 -6.67
C LEU A 72 -15.19 9.99 -7.23
N HIS A 73 -16.29 10.04 -6.46
CA HIS A 73 -17.67 9.76 -6.86
C HIS A 73 -17.92 8.55 -7.78
N THR A 74 -18.20 7.39 -7.17
CA THR A 74 -19.04 6.35 -7.83
C THR A 74 -20.35 6.12 -7.06
N ALA A 75 -20.86 7.19 -6.44
CA ALA A 75 -22.24 7.27 -5.94
C ALA A 75 -23.18 7.97 -6.96
N GLU A 76 -22.81 8.01 -8.24
CA GLU A 76 -23.64 8.63 -9.28
C GLU A 76 -23.69 7.79 -10.56
N LYS A 77 -23.97 6.48 -10.42
CA LYS A 77 -24.61 5.66 -11.47
C LYS A 77 -25.60 4.65 -10.87
N VAL A 78 -26.41 5.10 -9.92
CA VAL A 78 -27.70 4.47 -9.61
C VAL A 78 -28.69 5.62 -9.63
N THR A 79 -29.75 5.50 -10.42
CA THR A 79 -30.80 6.51 -10.68
C THR A 79 -30.53 7.45 -11.86
N THR A 80 -30.78 6.98 -13.07
CA THR A 80 -31.72 7.64 -14.00
C THR A 80 -32.14 6.58 -15.03
N THR A 81 -33.38 6.11 -14.83
CA THR A 81 -34.41 5.68 -15.79
C THR A 81 -34.02 4.87 -17.02
#